data_AF-A0A4P9YX45-F1
#
_entry.id   AF-A0A4P9YX45-F1
#
_cell.length_a   1.000
_cell.length_b   1.000
_cell.length_c   1.000
_cell.angle_alpha   90.00
_cell.angle_beta   90.00
_cell.angle_gamma   90.00
#
_symmetry.space_group_name_H-M   'P 1'
#
loop_
_entity.id
_entity.type
_entity.pdbx_description
1 polymer ?
#
loop_
_entity_poly.entity_id
_entity_poly.type
_entity_poly.pdbx_seq_one_letter_code
_entity_poly.pdbx_strand_id
1 'polypeptide(L)'
;MMLAGGTIGVGTYYITHLETVPMTGRRRFMSISPESEEKLAKISYQSVMQEASIFVRRVAERIIRASGMTDLHWEVFVIDSPIPNAFVLPGGKVFVFTVRIVWL
;
A
#
# COMPACT_ATOMS: atom_id res chain seq x y z
N MET A 1 -8.68 12.33 38.34
CA MET A 1 -9.14 11.02 37.81
C MET A 1 -9.49 11.01 36.31
N MET A 2 -9.84 12.13 35.66
CA MET A 2 -10.18 12.14 34.22
C MET A 2 -8.99 11.96 33.27
N LEU A 3 -7.79 12.45 33.62
CA LEU A 3 -6.59 12.30 32.77
C LEU A 3 -6.12 10.84 32.66
N ALA A 4 -6.33 10.04 33.71
CA ALA A 4 -5.97 8.62 33.72
C ALA A 4 -6.87 7.76 32.82
N GLY A 5 -8.15 8.12 32.68
CA GLY A 5 -9.08 7.42 31.78
C GLY A 5 -8.74 7.64 30.30
N GLY A 6 -8.33 8.86 29.94
CA GLY A 6 -7.96 9.20 28.57
C GLY A 6 -6.69 8.48 28.09
N THR A 7 -5.66 8.39 28.94
CA THR A 7 -4.40 7.70 28.59
C THR A 7 -4.58 6.19 28.46
N ILE A 8 -5.42 5.56 29.28
CA ILE A 8 -5.75 4.14 29.18
C ILE A 8 -6.51 3.85 27.87
N GLY A 9 -7.51 4.68 27.52
CA GLY A 9 -8.27 4.52 26.28
C GLY A 9 -7.39 4.60 25.02
N VAL A 10 -6.53 5.62 24.95
CA VAL A 10 -5.60 5.81 23.82
C VAL A 10 -4.57 4.67 23.75
N GLY A 11 -4.01 4.26 24.88
CA GLY A 11 -3.06 3.14 24.93
C GLY A 11 -3.68 1.82 24.50
N THR A 12 -4.90 1.53 24.94
CA THR A 12 -5.63 0.30 24.58
C THR A 12 -5.96 0.31 23.09
N TYR A 13 -6.45 1.44 22.56
CA TYR A 13 -6.75 1.62 21.14
C TYR A 13 -5.52 1.41 20.26
N TYR A 14 -4.38 1.99 20.64
CA TYR A 14 -3.13 1.81 19.92
C TYR A 14 -2.71 0.34 19.86
N ILE A 15 -2.79 -0.38 20.99
CA ILE A 15 -2.36 -1.78 21.07
C ILE A 15 -3.28 -2.70 20.25
N THR A 16 -4.60 -2.48 20.30
CA THR A 16 -5.55 -3.35 19.57
C THR A 16 -5.50 -3.19 18.06
N HIS A 17 -4.99 -2.06 17.56
CA HIS A 17 -4.84 -1.77 16.13
C HIS A 17 -3.41 -2.00 15.61
N LEU A 18 -2.56 -2.70 16.37
CA LEU A 18 -1.26 -3.16 15.89
C LEU A 18 -1.43 -4.47 15.12
N GLU A 19 -1.24 -4.39 13.80
CA GLU A 19 -1.18 -5.55 12.91
C GLU A 19 0.28 -5.97 12.69
N THR A 20 0.54 -7.28 12.65
CA THR A 20 1.88 -7.81 12.34
C THR A 20 1.97 -8.14 10.86
N VAL A 21 2.95 -7.58 10.16
CA VAL A 21 3.17 -7.85 8.74
C VAL A 21 3.73 -9.26 8.58
N PRO A 22 3.04 -10.18 7.87
CA PRO A 22 3.38 -11.60 7.82
C PRO A 22 4.78 -11.89 7.26
N MET A 23 5.34 -10.98 6.47
CA MET A 23 6.64 -11.19 5.81
C MET A 23 7.85 -10.56 6.51
N THR A 24 7.64 -9.51 7.31
CA THR A 24 8.76 -8.81 7.97
C THR A 24 8.73 -8.93 9.48
N GLY A 25 7.63 -9.43 10.06
CA GLY A 25 7.41 -9.45 11.51
C GLY A 25 7.28 -8.06 12.14
N ARG A 26 7.30 -6.98 11.36
CA ARG A 26 7.14 -5.62 11.85
C ARG A 26 5.69 -5.38 12.25
N ARG A 27 5.48 -4.75 13.41
CA ARG A 27 4.16 -4.26 13.81
C ARG A 27 3.88 -2.91 13.14
N ARG A 28 2.76 -2.78 12.45
CA ARG A 28 2.22 -1.50 11.97
C ARG A 28 0.95 -1.18 12.71
N PHE A 29 0.75 0.08 13.06
CA PHE A 29 -0.54 0.55 13.53
C PHE A 29 -1.43 0.82 12.32
N MET A 30 -2.62 0.21 12.28
CA MET A 30 -3.61 0.41 11.23
C MET A 30 -4.95 0.74 11.86
N SER A 31 -5.40 1.99 11.73
CA SER A 31 -6.66 2.45 12.36
C SER A 31 -7.90 2.16 11.53
N ILE A 32 -7.75 1.65 10.30
CA ILE A 32 -8.84 1.39 9.35
C ILE A 32 -9.04 -0.12 9.18
N SER A 33 -10.29 -0.54 9.00
CA SER A 33 -10.59 -1.94 8.74
C SER A 33 -10.09 -2.38 7.36
N PRO A 34 -9.80 -3.68 7.15
CA PRO A 34 -9.39 -4.21 5.84
C PRO A 34 -10.38 -3.90 4.71
N GLU A 35 -11.68 -3.88 5.00
CA GLU A 35 -12.72 -3.51 4.04
C GLU A 35 -12.68 -2.03 3.65
N SER A 36 -12.50 -1.14 4.63
CA SER A 36 -12.36 0.31 4.38
C SER A 36 -11.07 0.62 3.62
N GLU A 37 -10.01 -0.13 3.94
CA GLU A 37 -8.73 -0.11 3.27
C GLU A 37 -8.88 -0.53 1.78
N GLU A 38 -9.60 -1.62 1.49
CA GLU A 38 -9.91 -2.04 0.12
C GLU A 38 -10.70 -0.95 -0.65
N LYS A 39 -11.68 -0.33 0.01
CA LYS A 39 -12.47 0.75 -0.60
C LYS A 39 -11.61 1.98 -0.91
N LEU A 40 -10.73 2.37 0.00
CA LEU A 40 -9.79 3.48 -0.20
C LEU A 40 -8.80 3.16 -1.33
N ALA A 41 -8.36 1.90 -1.42
CA ALA A 41 -7.52 1.44 -2.51
C ALA A 41 -8.24 1.50 -3.86
N LYS A 42 -9.54 1.13 -3.92
CA LYS A 42 -10.38 1.26 -5.14
C LYS A 42 -10.57 2.71 -5.58
N ILE A 43 -10.78 3.64 -4.65
CA ILE A 43 -10.90 5.06 -4.95
C ILE A 43 -9.58 5.59 -5.52
N SER A 44 -8.47 5.26 -4.88
CA SER A 44 -7.13 5.69 -5.33
C SER A 44 -6.75 5.08 -6.69
N TYR A 45 -7.19 3.85 -6.96
CA TYR A 45 -7.00 3.15 -8.23
C TYR A 45 -7.62 3.90 -9.42
N GLN A 46 -8.86 4.38 -9.29
CA GLN A 46 -9.55 5.08 -10.38
C GLN A 46 -8.82 6.37 -10.79
N SER A 47 -8.15 7.02 -9.85
CA SER A 47 -7.44 8.29 -10.09
C SER A 47 -6.11 8.13 -10.82
N VAL A 48 -5.57 6.91 -10.91
CA VAL A 48 -4.16 6.67 -11.28
C VAL A 48 -4.02 5.77 -12.51
N MET A 49 -5.09 5.11 -12.93
CA MET A 49 -5.03 4.18 -14.04
C MET A 49 -4.87 4.89 -15.37
N GLN A 50 -3.68 4.82 -15.99
CA GLN A 50 -3.60 4.81 -17.45
C GLN A 50 -2.65 3.82 -18.12
N GLU A 51 -1.44 3.45 -17.66
CA GLU A 51 -0.59 2.64 -18.58
C GLU A 51 0.51 1.83 -17.89
N ALA A 52 0.35 0.51 -17.72
CA ALA A 52 1.41 -0.35 -17.15
C ALA A 52 2.40 -0.85 -18.23
N SER A 53 3.70 -0.53 -18.06
CA SER A 53 4.77 -1.10 -18.91
C SER A 53 5.01 -2.59 -18.61
N ILE A 54 5.11 -3.42 -19.65
CA ILE A 54 5.36 -4.88 -19.59
C ILE A 54 6.60 -5.22 -18.75
N PHE A 55 7.62 -4.35 -18.78
CA PHE A 55 8.86 -4.55 -18.02
C PHE A 55 8.63 -4.47 -16.51
N VAL A 56 7.91 -3.44 -16.05
CA VAL A 56 7.62 -3.23 -14.62
C VAL A 56 6.79 -4.38 -14.07
N ARG A 57 5.81 -4.86 -14.85
CA ARG A 57 5.02 -6.03 -14.48
C ARG A 57 5.88 -7.27 -14.23
N ARG A 58 6.84 -7.57 -15.12
CA ARG A 58 7.73 -8.72 -14.97
C ARG A 58 8.59 -8.65 -13.70
N VAL A 59 9.10 -7.47 -13.36
CA VAL A 59 9.89 -7.27 -12.14
C VAL A 59 9.01 -7.41 -10.90
N ALA A 60 7.83 -6.79 -10.90
CA ALA A 60 6.87 -6.89 -9.80
C ALA A 60 6.45 -8.34 -9.54
N GLU A 61 6.14 -9.12 -10.58
CA GLU A 61 5.80 -10.54 -10.46
C GLU A 61 6.91 -11.37 -9.81
N ARG A 62 8.18 -11.06 -10.08
CA ARG A 62 9.31 -11.74 -9.42
C ARG A 62 9.38 -11.40 -7.93
N ILE A 63 9.13 -10.15 -7.58
CA ILE A 63 9.13 -9.68 -6.18
C ILE A 63 7.96 -10.31 -5.41
N ILE A 64 6.76 -10.35 -6.01
CA ILE A 64 5.56 -10.95 -5.42
C ILE A 64 5.77 -12.44 -5.12
N ARG A 65 6.38 -13.19 -6.05
CA ARG A 65 6.70 -14.60 -5.80
C ARG A 65 7.73 -14.77 -4.69
N ALA A 66 8.72 -13.89 -4.62
CA ALA A 66 9.74 -13.93 -3.57
C ALA A 66 9.21 -13.46 -2.20
N SER A 67 8.15 -12.66 -2.17
CA SER A 67 7.59 -12.13 -0.93
C SER A 67 6.68 -13.13 -0.20
N GLY A 68 6.28 -14.23 -0.84
CA GLY A 68 5.35 -15.20 -0.24
C GLY A 68 3.91 -14.68 -0.07
N MET A 69 3.60 -13.48 -0.57
CA MET A 69 2.26 -12.86 -0.47
C MET A 69 1.40 -13.23 -1.69
N THR A 70 1.38 -14.51 -2.08
CA THR A 70 0.69 -14.97 -3.30
C THR A 70 -0.82 -14.93 -3.20
N ASP A 71 -1.37 -14.83 -1.99
CA ASP A 71 -2.81 -14.90 -1.72
C ASP A 71 -3.54 -13.57 -2.03
N LEU A 72 -2.78 -12.53 -2.41
CA LEU A 72 -3.33 -11.23 -2.81
C LEU A 72 -3.41 -11.11 -4.33
N HIS A 73 -4.49 -10.48 -4.81
CA HIS A 73 -4.66 -10.15 -6.23
C HIS A 73 -3.78 -8.96 -6.60
N TRP A 74 -2.54 -9.24 -7.02
CA TRP A 74 -1.59 -8.19 -7.33
C TRP A 74 -1.85 -7.52 -8.67
N GLU A 75 -1.89 -6.19 -8.65
CA GLU A 75 -2.05 -5.35 -9.84
C GLU A 75 -0.96 -4.27 -9.86
N VAL A 76 -0.36 -4.04 -11.04
CA VAL A 76 0.77 -3.15 -11.20
C VAL A 76 0.41 -2.05 -12.19
N PHE A 77 0.57 -0.81 -11.76
CA PHE A 77 0.26 0.39 -12.54
C PHE A 77 1.54 1.17 -12.79
N VAL A 78 1.75 1.60 -14.03
CA VAL A 78 2.78 2.58 -14.37
C VAL A 78 2.08 3.88 -14.74
N ILE A 79 2.62 4.98 -14.24
CA ILE A 79 2.05 6.32 -14.42
C ILE A 79 3.16 7.21 -14.92
N ASP A 80 2.91 7.93 -16.01
CA ASP A 80 3.82 8.97 -16.45
C ASP A 80 3.72 10.17 -15.50
N SER A 81 4.82 10.49 -14.83
CA SER A 81 4.88 11.62 -13.90
C SER A 81 6.26 12.27 -13.99
N PRO A 82 6.35 13.62 -13.95
CA PRO A 82 7.63 14.30 -13.91
C PRO A 82 8.39 14.05 -12.60
N ILE A 83 7.74 13.47 -11.58
CA ILE A 83 8.33 13.19 -10.28
C ILE A 83 8.54 11.67 -10.13
N PRO A 84 9.78 11.21 -9.89
CA PRO A 84 10.04 9.80 -9.63
C PRO A 84 9.44 9.39 -8.29
N ASN A 85 8.59 8.36 -8.29
CA ASN A 85 7.96 7.83 -7.09
C ASN A 85 7.49 6.38 -7.29
N ALA A 86 7.28 5.65 -6.21
CA ALA A 86 6.55 4.39 -6.22
C ALA A 86 5.88 4.18 -4.86
N PHE A 87 4.65 3.68 -4.85
CA PHE A 87 3.96 3.33 -3.61
C PHE A 87 3.11 2.09 -3.80
N VAL A 88 2.86 1.39 -2.69
CA VAL A 88 2.01 0.21 -2.65
C VAL A 88 0.79 0.55 -1.81
N LEU A 89 -0.38 0.40 -2.41
CA LEU A 89 -1.62 0.43 -1.65
C LEU A 89 -1.92 -0.96 -1.10
N PRO A 90 -2.48 -1.04 0.10
CA PRO A 90 -2.92 -2.31 0.63
C PRO A 90 -3.98 -2.98 -0.27
N GLY A 91 -4.09 -4.30 -0.19
CA GLY A 91 -4.89 -5.09 -1.13
C GLY A 91 -4.19 -5.40 -2.46
N GLY A 92 -2.85 -5.38 -2.48
CA GLY A 92 -2.05 -5.90 -3.59
C GLY A 92 -1.80 -4.94 -4.77
N LYS A 93 -1.96 -3.62 -4.60
CA LYS A 93 -1.86 -2.68 -5.72
C LYS A 93 -0.54 -1.92 -5.68
N VAL A 94 0.27 -2.01 -6.72
CA VAL A 94 1.58 -1.36 -6.84
C VAL A 94 1.51 -0.25 -7.89
N PHE A 95 1.94 0.95 -7.52
CA PHE A 95 1.99 2.12 -8.41
C PHE A 95 3.44 2.55 -8.58
N VAL A 96 3.89 2.67 -9.83
CA VAL A 96 5.25 3.08 -10.19
C VAL A 96 5.18 4.28 -11.11
N PHE A 97 5.80 5.38 -10.72
CA PHE A 97 5.83 6.60 -11.51
C PHE A 97 7.07 6.54 -12.39
N THR A 98 6.87 6.51 -13.70
CA THR A 98 7.94 6.62 -14.67
C THR A 98 8.10 8.09 -15.04
N VAL A 99 9.33 8.57 -15.03
CA VAL A 99 9.64 9.90 -15.53
C VAL A 99 9.88 9.79 -17.02
N ARG A 100 8.92 10.21 -17.85
CA ARG A 100 9.22 10.54 -19.24
C ARG A 100 9.92 11.89 -19.25
N ILE A 101 11.24 11.85 -19.49
CA ILE A 101 11.99 13.06 -19.83
C ILE A 101 11.47 13.54 -21.18
N VAL A 102 10.61 14.55 -21.17
CA VAL A 102 10.25 15.29 -22.38
C VAL A 102 11.32 16.37 -22.51
N TRP A 103 12.30 16.15 -23.39
CA TRP A 103 13.13 17.27 -23.86
C TRP A 103 12.30 18.06 -24.87
N LEU A 104 11.60 19.09 -24.41
CA LEU A 104 11.11 20.22 -25.21
C LEU A 104 11.26 21.51 -24.40
#